data_AF-A0A351JQ94-F1
#
_entry.id   AF-A0A351JQ94-F1
#
_cell.length_a   1.000
_cell.length_b   1.000
_cell.length_c   1.000
_cell.angle_alpha   90.00
_cell.angle_beta   90.00
_cell.angle_gamma   90.00
#
_symmetry.space_group_name_H-M   'P 1'
#
loop_
_entity.id
_entity.type
_entity.pdbx_description
1 polymer ?
#
loop_
_entity_poly.entity_id
_entity_poly.type
_entity_poly.pdbx_seq_one_letter_code
_entity_poly.pdbx_strand_id
1 'polypeptide(L)'
;MRVEQSQVEIQEPPLQEMKKKRSCLRRSCVTGLGCIFLFILVSLGILWFTVVPRPKELKQTPDSFPTAIPLYDRDSISRITFISGKEKSRTIQIAAFIPRLILSPIIATLDKTVPLSEDGNNAGLDVSSWRNILSLLDESALDGRDIIKVEWKDVNAQPEFMNHYFETGLKGSGFTVSKPREDVPFSFDFTNRTIDGTFFIQDDGATIGTDYFSLTVNVPH
;
A
#
# COMPACT_ATOMS: atom_id res chain seq x y z
N MET A 1 -86.15 -48.39 29.19
CA MET A 1 -85.79 -46.95 29.15
C MET A 1 -84.44 -46.84 28.49
N ARG A 2 -84.35 -46.16 27.35
CA ARG A 2 -83.13 -45.95 26.56
C ARG A 2 -82.29 -44.85 27.21
N VAL A 3 -80.99 -45.09 27.34
CA VAL A 3 -80.00 -44.05 27.63
C VAL A 3 -79.73 -43.35 26.30
N GLU A 4 -80.17 -42.09 26.16
CA GLU A 4 -79.81 -41.25 25.03
C GLU A 4 -78.33 -40.88 25.13
N GLN A 5 -77.53 -41.38 24.19
CA GLN A 5 -76.15 -40.96 24.01
C GLN A 5 -76.16 -39.56 23.39
N SER A 6 -75.95 -38.54 24.21
CA SER A 6 -75.69 -37.18 23.75
C SER A 6 -74.42 -37.18 22.89
N GLN A 7 -74.62 -36.98 21.59
CA GLN A 7 -73.61 -36.76 20.58
C GLN A 7 -72.73 -35.56 20.99
N VAL A 8 -71.55 -35.84 21.52
CA VAL A 8 -70.53 -34.82 21.78
C VAL A 8 -69.93 -34.45 20.44
N GLU A 9 -70.42 -33.36 19.86
CA GLU A 9 -69.80 -32.70 18.72
C GLU A 9 -68.47 -32.11 19.19
N ILE A 10 -67.39 -32.81 18.84
CA ILE A 10 -66.02 -32.36 19.06
C ILE A 10 -65.85 -31.12 18.18
N GLN A 11 -66.01 -29.93 18.77
CA GLN A 11 -65.57 -28.69 18.14
C GLN A 11 -64.05 -28.81 17.95
N GLU A 12 -63.64 -28.99 16.69
CA GLU A 12 -62.26 -28.79 16.31
C GLU A 12 -61.86 -27.37 16.73
N PRO A 13 -60.78 -27.20 17.51
CA PRO A 13 -60.35 -25.86 17.86
C PRO A 13 -60.06 -25.10 16.56
N PRO A 14 -60.44 -23.82 16.45
CA PRO A 14 -60.20 -23.06 15.24
C PRO A 14 -58.69 -23.05 14.94
N LEU A 15 -58.27 -23.83 13.95
CA LEU A 15 -56.92 -23.84 13.38
C LEU A 15 -56.65 -22.57 12.53
N GLN A 16 -57.28 -21.45 12.89
CA GLN A 16 -57.11 -20.14 12.28
C GLN A 16 -56.45 -19.15 13.25
N GLU A 17 -55.55 -19.62 14.11
CA GLU A 17 -54.45 -18.79 14.59
C GLU A 17 -53.13 -19.28 13.97
N MET A 18 -53.10 -19.22 12.63
CA MET A 18 -51.87 -18.92 11.91
C MET A 18 -51.35 -17.58 12.44
N LYS A 19 -50.61 -17.62 13.57
CA LYS A 19 -49.73 -16.52 14.00
C LYS A 19 -48.76 -16.30 12.86
N LYS A 20 -49.16 -15.41 11.94
CA LYS A 20 -48.30 -14.77 10.96
C LYS A 20 -47.23 -14.06 11.78
N LYS A 21 -46.15 -14.77 12.13
CA LYS A 21 -44.90 -14.18 12.61
C LYS A 21 -44.49 -13.24 11.50
N ARG A 22 -44.89 -11.97 11.61
CA ARG A 22 -44.48 -10.93 10.68
C ARG A 22 -42.96 -10.98 10.70
N SER A 23 -42.40 -11.39 9.57
CA SER A 23 -40.98 -11.53 9.35
C SER A 23 -40.36 -10.13 9.29
N CYS A 24 -40.43 -9.36 10.38
CA CYS A 24 -39.74 -8.08 10.53
C CYS A 24 -38.22 -8.28 10.62
N LEU A 25 -37.78 -9.52 10.91
CA LEU A 25 -36.37 -9.92 10.91
C LEU A 25 -35.77 -9.92 9.50
N ARG A 26 -36.53 -10.35 8.48
CA ARG A 26 -36.02 -10.38 7.08
C ARG A 26 -35.87 -8.99 6.47
N ARG A 27 -36.71 -8.02 6.84
CA ARG A 27 -36.59 -6.63 6.33
C ARG A 27 -35.52 -5.81 7.04
N SER A 28 -35.28 -6.07 8.34
CA SER A 28 -34.27 -5.34 9.12
C SER A 28 -32.84 -5.85 8.87
N CYS A 29 -32.64 -7.15 8.62
CA CYS A 29 -31.31 -7.66 8.25
C CYS A 29 -30.87 -7.18 6.85
N VAL A 30 -31.77 -7.06 5.88
CA VAL A 30 -31.40 -6.60 4.52
C VAL A 30 -31.06 -5.11 4.49
N THR A 31 -31.73 -4.30 5.30
CA THR A 31 -31.40 -2.86 5.44
C THR A 31 -30.16 -2.62 6.33
N GLY A 32 -29.98 -3.42 7.38
CA GLY A 32 -28.81 -3.34 8.27
C GLY A 32 -27.50 -3.81 7.60
N LEU A 33 -27.49 -5.02 7.02
CA LEU A 33 -26.29 -5.55 6.35
C LEU A 33 -25.95 -4.76 5.07
N GLY A 34 -26.96 -4.28 4.33
CA GLY A 34 -26.73 -3.44 3.16
C GLY A 34 -26.07 -2.10 3.52
N CYS A 35 -26.50 -1.47 4.62
CA CYS A 35 -25.90 -0.22 5.09
C CYS A 35 -24.49 -0.43 5.64
N ILE A 36 -24.23 -1.52 6.37
CA ILE A 36 -22.89 -1.89 6.84
C ILE A 36 -21.96 -2.15 5.65
N PHE A 37 -22.42 -2.89 4.64
CA PHE A 37 -21.63 -3.17 3.44
C PHE A 37 -21.30 -1.88 2.67
N LEU A 38 -22.28 -0.99 2.50
CA LEU A 38 -22.06 0.32 1.88
C LEU A 38 -21.07 1.16 2.70
N PHE A 39 -21.19 1.18 4.03
CA PHE A 39 -20.26 1.88 4.90
C PHE A 39 -18.83 1.33 4.78
N ILE A 40 -18.67 0.00 4.70
CA ILE A 40 -17.37 -0.64 4.47
C ILE A 40 -16.79 -0.24 3.11
N LEU A 41 -17.60 -0.27 2.04
CA LEU A 41 -17.14 0.14 0.70
C LEU A 41 -16.72 1.60 0.65
N VAL A 42 -17.50 2.50 1.27
CA VAL A 42 -17.18 3.93 1.35
C VAL A 42 -15.92 4.15 2.19
N SER A 43 -15.79 3.46 3.32
CA SER A 43 -14.59 3.52 4.17
C SER A 43 -13.34 3.04 3.43
N LEU A 44 -13.43 1.92 2.69
CA LEU A 44 -12.34 1.42 1.84
C LEU A 44 -11.98 2.41 0.73
N GLY A 45 -12.97 3.05 0.10
CA GLY A 45 -12.73 4.07 -0.91
C GLY A 45 -12.00 5.31 -0.36
N ILE A 46 -12.40 5.79 0.82
CA ILE A 46 -11.73 6.91 1.50
C ILE A 46 -10.31 6.50 1.93
N LEU A 47 -10.13 5.29 2.44
CA LEU A 47 -8.83 4.76 2.81
C LEU A 47 -7.91 4.73 1.58
N TRP A 48 -8.38 4.18 0.46
CA TRP A 48 -7.60 4.10 -0.77
C TRP A 48 -7.15 5.49 -1.27
N PHE A 49 -8.04 6.48 -1.18
CA PHE A 49 -7.72 7.86 -1.58
C PHE A 49 -6.73 8.58 -0.65
N THR A 50 -6.67 8.20 0.63
CA THR A 50 -5.81 8.84 1.65
C THR A 50 -4.46 8.15 1.83
N VAL A 51 -4.35 6.88 1.47
CA VAL A 51 -3.15 6.04 1.63
C VAL A 51 -2.15 6.26 0.49
N VAL A 52 -2.58 6.53 -0.74
CA VAL A 52 -1.63 6.64 -1.87
C VAL A 52 -0.85 7.96 -1.79
N PRO A 53 0.49 7.93 -1.58
CA PRO A 53 1.30 9.15 -1.62
C PRO A 53 1.21 9.77 -3.02
N ARG A 54 1.00 11.09 -3.08
CA ARG A 54 0.81 11.77 -4.35
C ARG A 54 2.14 12.34 -4.82
N PRO A 55 2.74 11.78 -5.89
CA PRO A 55 3.89 12.42 -6.51
C PRO A 55 3.51 13.85 -6.90
N LYS A 56 4.30 14.81 -6.45
CA LYS A 56 4.16 16.22 -6.86
C LYS A 56 5.11 16.46 -8.01
N GLU A 57 4.56 16.89 -9.15
CA GLU A 57 5.37 17.38 -10.25
C GLU A 57 5.87 18.78 -9.91
N LEU A 58 7.19 18.96 -9.94
CA LEU A 58 7.85 20.23 -9.66
C LEU A 58 8.44 20.81 -10.95
N LYS A 59 8.32 22.13 -11.12
CA LYS A 59 8.97 22.84 -12.24
C LYS A 59 10.45 23.12 -12.01
N GLN A 60 10.89 23.07 -10.75
CA GLN A 60 12.26 23.33 -10.34
C GLN A 60 12.69 22.24 -9.35
N THR A 61 14.00 21.97 -9.32
CA THR A 61 14.58 21.06 -8.33
C THR A 61 14.29 21.57 -6.92
N PRO A 62 13.77 20.72 -6.01
CA PRO A 62 13.50 21.15 -4.64
C PRO A 62 14.80 21.54 -3.94
N ASP A 63 14.70 22.41 -2.92
CA ASP A 63 15.86 22.86 -2.12
C ASP A 63 16.59 21.69 -1.43
N SER A 64 15.91 20.55 -1.24
CA SER A 64 16.46 19.32 -0.70
C SER A 64 17.32 18.52 -1.69
N PHE A 65 17.39 18.93 -2.96
CA PHE A 65 18.20 18.22 -3.95
C PHE A 65 19.70 18.40 -3.64
N PRO A 66 20.48 17.32 -3.51
CA PRO A 66 21.86 17.40 -3.07
C PRO A 66 22.75 18.01 -4.14
N THR A 67 23.47 19.08 -3.79
CA THR A 67 24.37 19.80 -4.72
C THR A 67 25.51 18.92 -5.25
N ALA A 68 25.83 17.83 -4.55
CA ALA A 68 26.86 16.87 -4.94
C ALA A 68 26.43 15.96 -6.11
N ILE A 69 25.15 15.96 -6.49
CA ILE A 69 24.67 15.18 -7.63
C ILE A 69 24.64 16.08 -8.87
N PRO A 70 25.38 15.74 -9.94
CA PRO A 70 25.37 16.52 -11.17
C PRO A 70 23.99 16.47 -11.82
N LEU A 71 23.59 17.57 -12.44
CA LEU A 71 22.39 17.64 -13.27
C LEU A 71 22.80 17.98 -14.69
N TYR A 72 22.45 17.10 -15.62
CA TYR A 72 22.60 17.38 -17.04
C TYR A 72 21.54 18.42 -17.46
N ASP A 73 21.97 19.45 -18.18
CA ASP A 73 21.16 20.50 -18.79
C ASP A 73 19.78 20.75 -18.14
N ARG A 74 19.75 21.69 -17.20
CA ARG A 74 18.57 21.94 -16.36
C ARG A 74 17.35 22.39 -17.15
N ASP A 75 17.56 23.01 -18.31
CA ASP A 75 16.50 23.55 -19.14
C ASP A 75 15.83 22.46 -19.99
N SER A 76 16.47 21.31 -20.18
CA SER A 76 15.92 20.15 -20.91
C SER A 76 15.29 19.08 -20.01
N ILE A 77 15.16 19.35 -18.71
CA ILE A 77 14.46 18.45 -17.78
C ILE A 77 12.98 18.35 -18.18
N SER A 78 12.53 17.16 -18.52
CA SER A 78 11.13 16.88 -18.88
C SER A 78 10.21 16.87 -17.67
N ARG A 79 10.65 16.25 -16.58
CA ARG A 79 9.83 16.10 -15.37
C ARG A 79 10.70 15.97 -14.12
N ILE A 80 10.29 16.63 -13.05
CA ILE A 80 10.80 16.39 -11.69
C ILE A 80 9.64 15.91 -10.84
N THR A 81 9.77 14.73 -10.25
CA THR A 81 8.79 14.17 -9.34
C THR A 81 9.36 14.13 -7.94
N PHE A 82 8.61 14.67 -6.98
CA PHE A 82 8.95 14.62 -5.56
C PHE A 82 7.93 13.79 -4.79
N ILE A 83 8.42 12.83 -4.01
CA ILE A 83 7.63 12.03 -3.08
C ILE A 83 8.21 12.26 -1.69
N SER A 84 7.42 12.84 -0.79
CA SER A 84 7.87 13.04 0.59
C SER A 84 7.88 11.73 1.36
N GLY A 85 9.00 11.43 2.00
CA GLY A 85 9.17 10.32 2.92
C GLY A 85 8.20 10.37 4.09
N LYS A 86 7.80 11.58 4.54
CA LYS A 86 6.76 11.76 5.58
C LYS A 86 5.37 11.31 5.12
N GLU A 87 5.02 11.53 3.86
CA GLU A 87 3.75 11.07 3.29
C GLU A 87 3.76 9.54 3.15
N LYS A 88 4.88 8.97 2.67
CA LYS A 88 5.11 7.53 2.56
C LYS A 88 5.08 6.82 3.91
N SER A 89 5.80 7.32 4.91
CA SER A 89 5.90 6.73 6.24
C SER A 89 4.56 6.76 6.98
N ARG A 90 3.77 7.82 6.82
CA ARG A 90 2.44 7.93 7.45
C ARG A 90 1.50 6.86 6.91
N THR A 91 1.51 6.63 5.60
CA THR A 91 0.73 5.57 4.96
C THR A 91 1.05 4.19 5.53
N ILE A 92 2.34 3.91 5.73
CA ILE A 92 2.79 2.59 6.21
C ILE A 92 2.51 2.41 7.68
N GLN A 93 2.67 3.47 8.49
CA GLN A 93 2.22 3.45 9.88
C GLN A 93 0.75 3.06 9.95
N ILE A 94 -0.11 3.69 9.15
CA ILE A 94 -1.54 3.36 9.10
C ILE A 94 -1.75 1.89 8.67
N ALA A 95 -1.07 1.42 7.63
CA ALA A 95 -1.16 0.04 7.16
C ALA A 95 -0.71 -0.99 8.21
N ALA A 96 0.33 -0.69 8.99
CA ALA A 96 0.81 -1.54 10.07
C ALA A 96 -0.14 -1.57 11.29
N PHE A 97 -0.91 -0.51 11.53
CA PHE A 97 -1.84 -0.44 12.66
C PHE A 97 -3.21 -1.09 12.38
N ILE A 98 -3.67 -1.13 11.12
CA ILE A 98 -5.00 -1.66 10.76
C ILE A 98 -5.21 -3.12 11.20
N PRO A 99 -4.27 -4.06 10.96
CA PRO A 99 -4.44 -5.45 11.39
C PRO A 99 -4.64 -5.56 12.91
N ARG A 100 -3.99 -4.69 13.70
CA ARG A 100 -4.08 -4.72 15.16
C ARG A 100 -5.46 -4.32 15.63
N LEU A 101 -6.02 -3.29 14.99
CA LEU A 101 -7.32 -2.75 15.36
C LEU A 101 -8.46 -3.72 15.02
N ILE A 102 -8.37 -4.42 13.88
CA ILE A 102 -9.39 -5.39 13.41
C ILE A 102 -9.28 -6.72 14.16
N LEU A 103 -8.07 -7.19 14.46
CA LEU A 103 -7.86 -8.50 15.08
C LEU A 103 -8.05 -8.45 16.61
N SER A 104 -7.83 -7.30 17.26
CA SER A 104 -7.94 -7.19 18.73
C SER A 104 -9.29 -7.62 19.34
N PRO A 105 -10.47 -7.29 18.77
CA PRO A 105 -11.75 -7.70 19.34
C PRO A 105 -12.02 -9.17 19.08
N ILE A 106 -11.60 -9.69 17.92
CA ILE A 106 -11.79 -11.08 17.51
C ILE A 106 -11.04 -12.00 18.49
N ILE A 107 -9.76 -11.71 18.76
CA ILE A 107 -8.95 -12.47 19.71
C ILE A 107 -9.58 -12.43 21.11
N ALA A 108 -9.94 -11.23 21.59
CA ALA A 108 -10.53 -11.07 22.92
C ALA A 108 -11.89 -11.78 23.10
N THR A 109 -12.60 -12.04 22.01
CA THR A 109 -13.85 -12.83 22.02
C THR A 109 -13.61 -14.33 21.89
N LEU A 110 -12.63 -14.78 21.09
CA LEU A 110 -12.28 -16.20 20.97
C LEU A 110 -11.73 -16.76 22.29
N ASP A 111 -10.93 -15.98 23.02
CA ASP A 111 -10.34 -16.33 24.31
C ASP A 111 -11.40 -16.58 25.41
N LYS A 112 -12.62 -16.06 25.23
CA LYS A 112 -13.73 -16.25 26.18
C LYS A 112 -14.65 -17.43 25.85
N THR A 113 -14.57 -17.97 24.64
CA THR A 113 -15.51 -19.01 24.16
C THR A 113 -14.91 -20.41 24.06
N VAL A 114 -13.60 -20.57 24.26
CA VAL A 114 -12.94 -21.87 24.29
C VAL A 114 -12.55 -22.17 25.74
N PRO A 115 -13.15 -23.18 26.41
CA PRO A 115 -12.59 -23.67 27.66
C PRO A 115 -11.19 -24.21 27.35
N LEU A 116 -10.19 -23.55 27.90
CA LEU A 116 -8.78 -23.91 27.78
C LEU A 116 -8.61 -25.35 28.28
N SER A 117 -8.40 -26.28 27.36
CA SER A 117 -7.75 -27.55 27.69
C SER A 117 -6.35 -27.22 28.23
N GLU A 118 -5.98 -27.93 29.27
CA GLU A 118 -4.81 -27.74 30.13
C GLU A 118 -3.47 -28.11 29.47
N ASP A 119 -3.28 -27.76 28.19
CA ASP A 119 -2.00 -27.84 27.50
C ASP A 119 -1.59 -26.42 27.07
N GLY A 120 -0.67 -25.85 27.86
CA GLY A 120 -0.29 -24.44 27.88
C GLY A 120 0.42 -23.91 26.64
N ASN A 121 -0.25 -23.91 25.49
CA ASN A 121 0.09 -23.05 24.37
C ASN A 121 -0.97 -21.96 24.24
N ASN A 122 -0.64 -20.81 24.83
CA ASN A 122 -1.43 -19.58 24.75
C ASN A 122 -1.85 -19.32 23.30
N ALA A 123 -3.15 -19.37 23.01
CA ALA A 123 -3.75 -18.92 21.75
C ALA A 123 -3.80 -17.38 21.65
N GLY A 124 -2.82 -16.69 22.26
CA GLY A 124 -2.52 -15.30 21.96
C GLY A 124 -1.60 -15.29 20.75
N LEU A 125 -1.96 -14.57 19.69
CA LEU A 125 -1.13 -14.39 18.50
C LEU A 125 0.31 -14.08 18.92
N ASP A 126 1.16 -15.09 18.72
CA ASP A 126 2.57 -15.06 19.04
C ASP A 126 3.23 -13.87 18.33
N VAL A 127 4.21 -13.26 19.00
CA VAL A 127 5.01 -12.15 18.46
C VAL A 127 5.63 -12.52 17.10
N SER A 128 5.83 -13.82 16.84
CA SER A 128 6.23 -14.38 15.55
C SER A 128 5.23 -14.12 14.41
N SER A 129 3.93 -14.25 14.64
CA SER A 129 2.88 -14.02 13.64
C SER A 129 2.81 -12.53 13.24
N TRP A 130 3.08 -11.64 14.18
CA TRP A 130 3.20 -10.20 13.92
C TRP A 130 4.42 -9.83 13.11
N ARG A 131 5.58 -10.46 13.41
CA ARG A 131 6.79 -10.29 12.59
C ARG A 131 6.57 -10.77 11.17
N ASN A 132 5.81 -11.85 10.99
CA ASN A 132 5.45 -12.36 9.66
C ASN A 132 4.53 -11.40 8.88
N ILE A 133 3.60 -10.71 9.56
CA ILE A 133 2.76 -9.69 8.92
C ILE A 133 3.58 -8.44 8.58
N LEU A 134 4.46 -8.02 9.48
CA LEU A 134 5.37 -6.88 9.24
C LEU A 134 6.37 -7.18 8.13
N SER A 135 6.85 -8.42 7.97
CA SER A 135 7.75 -8.82 6.88
C SER A 135 7.05 -8.88 5.51
N LEU A 136 5.72 -8.83 5.46
CA LEU A 136 4.97 -8.68 4.20
C LEU A 136 4.86 -7.21 3.76
N LEU A 137 5.23 -6.26 4.63
CA LEU A 137 5.40 -4.87 4.23
C LEU A 137 6.77 -4.74 3.58
N ASP A 138 6.79 -4.24 2.33
CA ASP A 138 8.00 -4.01 1.56
C ASP A 138 8.99 -3.13 2.38
N GLU A 139 10.22 -3.58 2.57
CA GLU A 139 11.25 -2.87 3.35
C GLU A 139 11.61 -1.53 2.68
N SER A 140 11.48 -1.47 1.34
CA SER A 140 11.54 -0.23 0.57
C SER A 140 10.43 0.74 0.98
N ALA A 141 9.27 0.26 1.39
CA ALA A 141 8.21 1.12 1.88
C ALA A 141 8.63 1.79 3.20
N LEU A 142 9.23 1.06 4.13
CA LEU A 142 9.62 1.59 5.46
C LEU A 142 10.68 2.69 5.42
N ASP A 143 11.37 2.86 4.28
CA ASP A 143 12.30 3.95 4.05
C ASP A 143 11.55 5.30 4.02
N GLY A 144 11.71 6.08 5.10
CA GLY A 144 11.11 7.40 5.31
C GLY A 144 11.87 8.56 4.65
N ARG A 145 12.81 8.26 3.76
CA ARG A 145 13.53 9.25 2.96
C ARG A 145 12.68 9.86 1.86
N ASP A 146 12.99 11.11 1.53
CA ASP A 146 12.37 11.79 0.39
C ASP A 146 12.94 11.23 -0.91
N ILE A 147 12.08 11.04 -1.92
CA ILE A 147 12.48 10.53 -3.24
C ILE A 147 12.30 11.66 -4.26
N ILE A 148 13.39 11.98 -4.96
CA ILE A 148 13.41 12.94 -6.05
C ILE A 148 13.76 12.18 -7.33
N LYS A 149 12.83 12.15 -8.29
CA LYS A 149 13.07 11.58 -9.62
C LYS A 149 13.15 12.71 -10.64
N VAL A 150 14.26 12.77 -11.35
CA VAL A 150 14.46 13.70 -12.46
C VAL A 150 14.47 12.90 -13.75
N GLU A 151 13.72 13.35 -14.75
CA GLU A 151 13.52 12.65 -16.02
C GLU A 151 13.80 13.59 -17.18
N TRP A 152 14.53 13.07 -18.16
CA TRP A 152 14.82 13.72 -19.44
C TRP A 152 14.28 12.85 -20.57
N LYS A 153 13.92 13.48 -21.68
CA LYS A 153 13.39 12.84 -22.88
C LYS A 153 13.99 13.49 -24.12
N ASP A 154 14.17 12.69 -25.17
CA ASP A 154 14.60 13.14 -26.50
C ASP A 154 15.87 14.01 -26.43
N VAL A 155 16.88 13.54 -25.69
CA VAL A 155 18.11 14.30 -25.43
C VAL A 155 19.09 14.11 -26.57
N ASN A 156 19.63 15.21 -27.09
CA ASN A 156 20.64 15.20 -28.15
C ASN A 156 22.06 14.87 -27.61
N ALA A 157 22.17 13.74 -26.92
CA ALA A 157 23.40 13.21 -26.38
C ALA A 157 23.36 11.68 -26.43
N GLN A 158 24.50 11.05 -26.70
CA GLN A 158 24.57 9.59 -26.78
C GLN A 158 24.41 8.93 -25.40
N PRO A 159 23.78 7.75 -25.30
CA PRO A 159 23.62 7.01 -24.04
C PRO A 159 24.95 6.77 -23.32
N GLU A 160 26.01 6.43 -24.05
CA GLU A 160 27.35 6.19 -23.49
C GLU A 160 27.93 7.46 -22.86
N PHE A 161 27.73 8.60 -23.52
CA PHE A 161 28.17 9.89 -23.00
C PHE A 161 27.39 10.26 -21.73
N MET A 162 26.06 10.04 -21.70
CA MET A 162 25.23 10.25 -20.51
C MET A 162 25.66 9.37 -19.35
N ASN A 163 25.83 8.07 -19.60
CA ASN A 163 26.29 7.14 -18.58
C ASN A 163 27.66 7.57 -18.01
N HIS A 164 28.60 7.93 -18.88
CA HIS A 164 29.93 8.38 -18.46
C HIS A 164 29.91 9.71 -17.70
N TYR A 165 29.09 10.67 -18.12
CA TYR A 165 28.93 11.97 -17.48
C TYR A 165 28.47 11.82 -16.03
N PHE A 166 27.40 11.05 -15.80
CA PHE A 166 26.86 10.83 -14.46
C PHE A 166 27.79 9.99 -13.60
N GLU A 167 28.34 8.89 -14.14
CA GLU A 167 29.28 8.04 -13.42
C GLU A 167 30.50 8.83 -12.92
N THR A 168 31.10 9.64 -13.80
CA THR A 168 32.28 10.45 -13.48
C THR A 168 31.95 11.56 -12.50
N GLY A 169 30.83 12.28 -12.70
CA GLY A 169 30.41 13.36 -11.81
C GLY A 169 30.05 12.89 -10.40
N LEU A 170 29.41 11.71 -10.29
CA LEU A 170 29.09 11.08 -9.01
C LEU A 170 30.35 10.59 -8.31
N LYS A 171 31.26 9.88 -9.00
CA LYS A 171 32.54 9.45 -8.42
C LYS A 171 33.39 10.64 -7.98
N GLY A 172 33.44 11.71 -8.78
CA GLY A 172 34.14 12.95 -8.45
C GLY A 172 33.59 13.65 -7.20
N SER A 173 32.31 13.40 -6.88
CA SER A 173 31.64 13.93 -5.69
C SER A 173 31.65 12.95 -4.50
N GLY A 174 32.42 11.86 -4.59
CA GLY A 174 32.64 10.90 -3.52
C GLY A 174 31.56 9.81 -3.40
N PHE A 175 30.73 9.62 -4.42
CA PHE A 175 29.78 8.50 -4.46
C PHE A 175 30.45 7.21 -4.93
N THR A 176 30.05 6.09 -4.33
CA THR A 176 30.36 4.76 -4.83
C THR A 176 29.31 4.40 -5.88
N VAL A 177 29.74 4.09 -7.10
CA VAL A 177 28.87 3.67 -8.22
C VAL A 177 28.99 2.17 -8.42
N SER A 178 27.86 1.47 -8.47
CA SER A 178 27.80 0.03 -8.72
C SER A 178 28.04 -0.29 -10.20
N LYS A 179 28.30 -1.57 -10.50
CA LYS A 179 28.41 -2.02 -11.89
C LYS A 179 27.05 -1.96 -12.58
N PRO A 180 27.03 -1.83 -13.92
CA PRO A 180 25.79 -1.93 -14.66
C PRO A 180 25.04 -3.23 -14.39
N ARG A 181 23.71 -3.16 -14.39
CA ARG A 181 22.88 -4.37 -14.28
C ARG A 181 22.96 -5.19 -15.57
N GLU A 182 22.95 -6.51 -15.43
CA GLU A 182 23.11 -7.43 -16.57
C GLU A 182 21.99 -7.31 -17.61
N ASP A 183 20.78 -6.94 -17.17
CA ASP A 183 19.58 -6.77 -17.98
C ASP A 183 19.44 -5.36 -18.57
N VAL A 184 20.14 -4.37 -18.01
CA VAL A 184 20.07 -2.98 -18.44
C VAL A 184 21.48 -2.36 -18.48
N PRO A 185 22.13 -2.31 -19.66
CA PRO A 185 23.54 -1.95 -19.79
C PRO A 185 23.86 -0.51 -19.38
N PHE A 186 22.86 0.37 -19.39
CA PHE A 186 22.99 1.78 -18.99
C PHE A 186 22.19 2.09 -17.73
N SER A 187 22.38 1.28 -16.70
CA SER A 187 21.83 1.58 -15.37
C SER A 187 22.82 1.24 -14.28
N PHE A 188 22.90 2.06 -13.25
CA PHE A 188 23.73 1.78 -12.08
C PHE A 188 23.10 2.41 -10.84
N ASP A 189 23.45 1.88 -9.69
CA ASP A 189 23.13 2.45 -8.40
C ASP A 189 24.31 3.26 -7.89
N PHE A 190 24.04 4.30 -7.13
CA PHE A 190 25.06 5.10 -6.48
C PHE A 190 24.71 5.30 -5.01
N THR A 191 25.73 5.38 -4.16
CA THR A 191 25.53 5.60 -2.73
C THR A 191 26.65 6.45 -2.13
N ASN A 192 26.28 7.30 -1.17
CA ASN A 192 27.18 8.11 -0.37
C ASN A 192 26.56 8.36 1.00
N ARG A 193 27.01 7.59 2.00
CA ARG A 193 26.60 7.67 3.40
C ARG A 193 25.08 7.55 3.60
N THR A 194 24.35 8.65 3.44
CA THR A 194 22.91 8.78 3.68
C THR A 194 22.09 9.00 2.41
N ILE A 195 22.77 9.29 1.29
CA ILE A 195 22.16 9.51 -0.02
C ILE A 195 22.43 8.28 -0.88
N ASP A 196 21.41 7.75 -1.52
CA ASP A 196 21.56 6.75 -2.58
C ASP A 196 20.58 7.01 -3.70
N GLY A 197 20.70 6.25 -4.77
CA GLY A 197 19.84 6.40 -5.91
C GLY A 197 20.23 5.50 -7.06
N THR A 198 19.47 5.64 -8.13
CA THR A 198 19.64 4.85 -9.35
C THR A 198 19.63 5.79 -10.55
N PHE A 199 20.58 5.56 -11.44
CA PHE A 199 20.60 6.13 -12.77
C PHE A 199 20.15 5.06 -13.77
N PHE A 200 19.36 5.45 -14.76
CA PHE A 200 18.79 4.53 -15.74
C PHE A 200 18.57 5.25 -17.08
N ILE A 201 19.05 4.64 -18.16
CA ILE A 201 18.78 5.04 -19.54
C ILE A 201 17.92 3.98 -20.22
N GLN A 202 16.94 4.43 -21.01
CA GLN A 202 16.19 3.63 -21.96
C GLN A 202 16.31 4.28 -23.33
N ASP A 203 16.85 3.53 -24.27
CA ASP A 203 17.09 3.98 -25.63
C ASP A 203 16.82 2.80 -26.58
N ASP A 204 16.02 3.02 -27.63
CA ASP A 204 15.71 2.00 -28.62
C ASP A 204 16.62 2.06 -29.86
N GLY A 205 17.48 3.09 -29.94
CA GLY A 205 18.45 3.31 -31.02
C GLY A 205 17.82 3.71 -32.35
N ALA A 206 16.51 3.99 -32.40
CA ALA A 206 15.82 4.44 -33.60
C ALA A 206 16.04 5.94 -33.87
N THR A 207 16.37 6.72 -32.83
CA THR A 207 16.61 8.15 -32.92
C THR A 207 18.09 8.51 -32.70
N ILE A 208 18.49 9.71 -33.11
CA ILE A 208 19.82 10.23 -32.78
C ILE A 208 19.73 10.85 -31.39
N GLY A 209 20.47 10.30 -30.44
CA GLY A 209 20.53 10.80 -29.07
C GLY A 209 20.15 9.72 -28.07
N THR A 210 19.49 10.13 -26.99
CA THR A 210 18.96 9.26 -25.94
C THR A 210 17.46 9.52 -25.81
N ASP A 211 16.64 8.50 -26.03
CA ASP A 211 15.17 8.65 -25.94
C ASP A 211 14.71 9.02 -24.53
N TYR A 212 15.26 8.37 -23.51
CA TYR A 212 14.90 8.59 -22.12
C TYR A 212 16.04 8.29 -21.16
N PHE A 213 16.22 9.14 -20.15
CA PHE A 213 16.94 8.73 -18.95
C PHE A 213 16.34 9.36 -17.70
N SER A 214 16.65 8.72 -16.57
CA SER A 214 16.18 9.17 -15.28
C SER A 214 17.24 9.01 -14.20
N LEU A 215 17.15 9.92 -13.23
CA LEU A 215 17.94 9.92 -12.02
C LEU A 215 16.98 9.91 -10.83
N THR A 216 16.98 8.84 -10.08
CA THR A 216 16.22 8.72 -8.84
C THR A 216 17.17 8.90 -7.67
N VAL A 217 16.86 9.81 -6.76
CA VAL A 217 17.68 10.12 -5.58
C VAL A 217 16.83 9.97 -4.33
N ASN A 218 17.32 9.20 -3.37
CA ASN A 218 16.77 9.07 -2.04
C ASN A 218 17.60 9.94 -1.08
N VAL A 219 16.97 10.92 -0.45
CA VAL A 219 17.62 11.84 0.48
C VAL A 219 17.00 11.77 1.88
N PRO A 220 17.81 11.90 2.94
CA PRO A 220 17.28 12.05 4.28
C PRO A 220 16.34 13.26 4.33
N HIS A 221 15.19 13.07 4.95
CA HIS A 221 14.21 14.13 5.20
C HIS A 221 14.75 15.17 6.17
#